data_AF-A0A2G4G9U8-F1
#
_entry.id   AF-A0A2G4G9U8-F1
#
_cell.length_a   1.000
_cell.length_b   1.000
_cell.length_c   1.000
_cell.angle_alpha   90.00
_cell.angle_beta   90.00
_cell.angle_gamma   90.00
#
_symmetry.space_group_name_H-M   'P 1'
#
loop_
_entity.id
_entity.type
_entity.pdbx_description
1 polymer ?
#
loop_
_entity_poly.entity_id
_entity_poly.type
_entity_poly.pdbx_seq_one_letter_code
_entity_poly.pdbx_strand_id
1 'polypeptide(L)' 'MNLNVGTITPIPTEEEAAAIAAAVTMMWPQPAVASTTDSSAVSAWRFSGRWWVTDAVSRRARPGIK' A
#
# COMPACT_ATOMS: atom_id res chain seq x y z
N MET A 1 -2.11 27.21 -5.44
CA MET A 1 -2.61 26.27 -4.41
C MET A 1 -1.86 26.60 -3.14
N ASN A 2 -2.51 27.27 -2.19
CA ASN A 2 -1.85 27.67 -0.95
C ASN A 2 -2.03 26.54 0.05
N LEU A 3 -0.95 25.79 0.31
CA LEU A 3 -0.93 24.81 1.38
C LEU A 3 -0.91 25.56 2.69
N ASN A 4 -2.06 25.60 3.36
CA ASN A 4 -2.18 26.16 4.70
C ASN A 4 -1.52 25.16 5.67
N VAL A 5 -0.19 25.22 5.77
CA VAL A 5 0.57 24.50 6.80
C VAL A 5 0.19 25.12 8.14
N GLY A 6 -0.58 24.39 8.94
CA GLY A 6 -0.95 24.83 10.28
C GLY A 6 0.30 25.15 11.10
N THR A 7 0.27 26.29 11.82
CA THR A 7 1.37 26.69 12.70
C THR A 7 1.38 25.77 13.93
N ILE A 8 2.46 24.99 14.09
CA ILE A 8 2.65 24.14 15.28
C ILE A 8 3.07 25.07 16.43
N THR A 9 2.27 25.09 17.50
CA THR A 9 2.57 25.85 18.71
C THR A 9 2.38 24.97 19.94
N PRO A 10 3.34 24.96 20.89
CA PRO A 10 4.62 25.67 20.87
C PRO A 10 5.58 25.15 19.79
N ILE A 11 6.56 25.97 19.42
CA ILE A 11 7.65 25.55 18.50
C ILE A 11 8.50 24.53 19.26
N PRO A 12 8.68 23.30 18.74
CA PRO A 12 9.51 22.30 19.38
C PRO A 12 10.97 22.75 19.42
N THR A 13 11.67 22.34 20.48
CA THR A 13 13.13 22.46 20.54
C THR A 13 13.80 21.59 19.47
N GLU A 14 15.07 21.84 19.17
CA GLU A 14 15.82 21.05 18.19
C GLU A 14 15.86 19.56 18.57
N GLU A 15 16.00 19.26 19.87
CA GLU A 15 16.00 17.89 20.39
C GLU A 15 14.65 17.20 20.18
N GLU A 16 13.54 17.89 20.46
CA GLU A 16 12.19 17.38 20.23
C GLU A 16 11.90 17.19 18.75
N ALA A 17 12.32 18.14 17.89
CA ALA A 17 12.18 18.03 16.44
C ALA A 17 12.94 16.82 15.90
N ALA A 18 14.17 16.60 16.37
CA ALA A 18 14.97 15.43 16.00
C ALA A 18 14.32 14.11 16.46
N ALA A 19 13.80 14.06 17.69
CA ALA A 19 13.11 12.89 18.22
C ALA A 19 11.85 12.55 17.41
N ILE A 20 11.05 13.55 17.04
CA ILE A 20 9.84 13.38 16.21
C ILE A 20 10.23 12.86 14.82
N ALA A 21 11.23 13.47 14.18
CA ALA A 21 11.69 13.05 12.85
C ALA A 21 12.22 11.61 12.86
N ALA A 22 12.97 11.23 13.90
CA ALA A 22 13.46 9.88 14.07
C ALA A 22 12.31 8.87 14.25
N ALA A 23 11.33 9.18 15.10
CA ALA A 23 10.17 8.32 15.32
C ALA A 23 9.35 8.11 14.04
N VAL A 24 9.07 9.19 13.29
CA VAL A 24 8.37 9.11 12.00
C VAL A 24 9.14 8.24 11.02
N THR A 25 10.46 8.42 10.94
CA THR A 25 11.33 7.65 10.04
C THR A 25 11.33 6.16 10.40
N MET A 26 11.45 5.83 11.69
CA MET A 26 11.46 4.44 12.16
C MET A 26 10.10 3.74 12.00
N MET A 27 9.01 4.48 12.19
CA MET A 27 7.65 3.94 12.06
C MET A 27 7.15 3.93 10.61
N TRP A 28 7.87 4.57 9.68
CA TRP A 28 7.42 4.63 8.30
C TRP A 28 7.44 3.23 7.66
N PRO A 29 6.31 2.75 7.12
CA PRO A 29 6.27 1.48 6.44
C PRO A 29 7.26 1.48 5.29
N GLN A 30 8.20 0.54 5.29
CA GLN A 30 9.02 0.31 4.11
C GLN A 30 8.13 -0.28 3.02
N PRO A 31 8.23 0.19 1.76
CA PRO A 31 7.53 -0.45 0.66
C PRO A 31 7.98 -1.90 0.61
N ALA A 32 7.07 -2.81 0.95
CA ALA A 32 7.32 -4.23 0.79
C ALA A 32 7.61 -4.45 -0.69
N VAL A 33 8.80 -4.97 -1.00
CA VAL A 33 9.07 -5.50 -2.33
C VAL A 33 8.00 -6.56 -2.52
N ALA A 34 7.13 -6.38 -3.51
CA ALA A 34 6.11 -7.38 -3.80
C ALA A 34 6.83 -8.70 -3.98
N SER A 35 6.69 -9.61 -3.02
CA SER A 35 7.08 -10.98 -3.24
C SER A 35 6.34 -11.39 -4.49
N THR A 36 7.07 -11.90 -5.49
CA THR A 36 6.48 -12.69 -6.57
C THR A 36 5.93 -13.96 -5.95
N THR A 37 4.93 -13.83 -5.07
CA THR A 37 3.97 -14.87 -4.81
C THR A 37 3.35 -15.09 -6.16
N ASP A 38 3.62 -16.26 -6.74
CA ASP A 38 3.10 -16.70 -8.03
C ASP A 38 1.73 -16.10 -8.22
N SER A 39 1.65 -15.17 -9.18
CA SER A 39 0.38 -14.62 -9.60
C SER A 39 -0.37 -15.82 -10.11
N SER A 40 -1.20 -16.43 -9.25
CA SER A 40 -2.08 -17.50 -9.66
C SER A 40 -2.72 -16.99 -10.92
N ALA A 41 -2.51 -17.68 -12.04
CA ALA A 41 -2.66 -17.09 -13.36
C ALA A 41 -4.06 -16.49 -13.60
N VAL A 42 -5.02 -16.83 -12.74
CA VAL A 42 -6.32 -16.22 -12.59
C VAL A 42 -6.28 -14.96 -11.70
N SER A 43 -6.32 -13.78 -12.31
CA SER A 43 -6.47 -12.49 -11.62
C SER A 43 -7.88 -12.22 -11.06
N ALA A 44 -8.80 -13.19 -11.16
CA ALA A 44 -10.18 -13.04 -10.69
C ALA A 44 -10.32 -13.41 -9.21
N TRP A 45 -10.96 -12.56 -8.44
CA TRP A 45 -11.16 -12.77 -7.01
C TRP A 45 -12.36 -13.70 -6.74
N ARG A 46 -12.21 -14.54 -5.71
CA ARG A 46 -13.27 -15.42 -5.17
C ARG A 46 -13.54 -15.07 -3.71
N PHE A 47 -14.81 -14.93 -3.34
CA PHE A 47 -15.26 -14.83 -1.95
C PHE A 47 -16.00 -16.12 -1.57
N SER A 48 -15.57 -16.79 -0.51
CA SER A 48 -16.13 -18.09 -0.08
C SER A 48 -16.22 -19.11 -1.24
N GLY A 49 -15.15 -19.19 -2.05
CA GLY A 49 -15.09 -20.08 -3.21
C GLY A 49 -15.96 -19.69 -4.41
N ARG A 50 -16.81 -18.67 -4.32
CA ARG A 50 -17.63 -18.18 -5.44
C ARG A 50 -16.93 -17.03 -6.15
N TRP A 51 -16.98 -17.02 -7.48
CA TRP A 51 -16.47 -15.91 -8.27
C TRP A 51 -17.26 -14.65 -7.98
N TRP A 52 -16.55 -13.56 -7.69
CA TRP A 52 -17.19 -12.24 -7.60
C TRP A 52 -17.70 -11.78 -8.97
N VAL A 53 -16.96 -12.11 -10.03
CA VAL A 53 -17.30 -11.74 -11.42
C VAL A 53 -18.11 -12.86 -12.09
N THR A 54 -19.15 -12.47 -12.83
CA THR A 54 -20.08 -13.40 -13.50
C THR A 54 -19.60 -13.84 -14.89
N ASP A 55 -18.81 -13.01 -15.57
CA ASP A 55 -18.25 -13.29 -16.90
C ASP A 55 -17.10 -14.31 -16.85
N ALA A 56 -17.09 -15.24 -17.81
CA ALA A 56 -16.11 -16.31 -17.89
C ALA A 56 -14.76 -15.87 -18.46
N VAL A 57 -14.73 -14.82 -19.28
CA VAL A 57 -13.47 -14.30 -19.87
C VAL A 57 -12.62 -13.68 -18.77
N SER A 58 -13.24 -12.91 -17.89
CA SER A 58 -12.60 -12.25 -16.74
C SER A 58 -12.06 -13.22 -15.70
N ARG A 59 -12.56 -14.48 -15.66
CA ARG A 59 -12.12 -15.55 -14.75
C ARG A 59 -10.95 -16.36 -15.26
N ARG A 60 -10.60 -16.26 -16.55
CA ARG A 60 -9.57 -17.11 -17.14
C ARG A 60 -8.19 -16.52 -16.94
N ALA A 61 -7.21 -17.41 -16.79
CA ALA A 61 -5.83 -17.01 -16.88
C ALA A 61 -5.51 -16.44 -18.26
N ARG A 62 -4.74 -15.35 -18.32
CA ARG A 62 -4.32 -14.82 -19.61
C ARG A 62 -3.31 -15.79 -20.25
N PRO A 63 -3.46 -16.12 -21.54
CA PRO A 63 -2.46 -16.90 -22.26
C PRO A 63 -1.09 -16.23 -22.14
N GLY A 64 -0.05 -17.01 -21.80
CA GLY A 64 1.34 -16.54 -21.73
C GLY A 64 1.85 -16.17 -20.33
N ILE A 65 1.02 -16.21 -19.29
CA ILE A 65 1.46 -16.17 -17.89
C ILE A 65 1.87 -17.60 -17.50
N LYS A 66 3.17 -17.84 -17.29
CA LYS A 66 3.69 -19.08 -16.69
C LYS A 66 3.70 -18.95 -15.18
#